data_AF-Q2IZM1-F1
#
_entry.id   AF-Q2IZM1-F1
#
_cell.length_a   1.000
_cell.length_b   1.000
_cell.length_c   1.000
_cell.angle_alpha   90.00
_cell.angle_beta   90.00
_cell.angle_gamma   90.00
#
_symmetry.space_group_name_H-M   'P 1'
#
loop_
_entity.id
_entity.type
_entity.pdbx_description
1 polymer ?
#
loop_
_entity_poly.entity_id
_entity_poly.type
_entity_poly.pdbx_seq_one_letter_code
_entity_poly.pdbx_strand_id
1 'polypeptide(L)' 'MVPDLIRDHRGAHGVEPLPIAPSTYHAHVAKRRIPAKLSARTRQDAAPTSEVRRMFEENFQVYGLRKV' A
#
# COMPACT_ATOMS: atom_id res chain seq x y z
N MET A 1 -3.59 -22.78 -8.07
CA MET A 1 -4.71 -21.85 -7.82
C MET A 1 -4.11 -20.56 -7.24
N VAL A 2 -3.78 -19.59 -8.09
CA VAL A 2 -3.14 -18.33 -7.70
C VAL A 2 -4.21 -17.31 -7.31
N PRO A 3 -4.20 -16.73 -6.09
CA PRO A 3 -5.27 -15.82 -5.66
C PRO A 3 -5.13 -14.40 -6.25
N ASP A 4 -6.28 -13.77 -6.46
CA ASP A 4 -6.59 -12.59 -7.30
C ASP A 4 -5.80 -11.27 -7.11
N LEU A 5 -4.77 -11.20 -6.26
CA LEU A 5 -3.98 -9.98 -6.08
C LEU A 5 -3.09 -9.65 -7.31
N ILE A 6 -2.72 -10.68 -8.07
CA ILE A 6 -1.95 -10.56 -9.32
C ILE A 6 -2.88 -10.23 -10.50
N ARG A 7 -4.15 -10.66 -10.46
CA ARG A 7 -5.13 -10.39 -11.52
C ARG A 7 -5.54 -8.92 -11.58
N ASP A 8 -5.72 -8.25 -10.43
CA ASP A 8 -6.15 -6.84 -10.40
C ASP A 8 -5.10 -5.86 -10.92
N HIS A 9 -3.82 -6.27 -10.99
CA HIS A 9 -2.75 -5.44 -11.57
C HIS A 9 -2.58 -5.65 -13.08
N ARG A 10 -3.40 -6.50 -13.69
CA ARG A 10 -3.40 -6.77 -15.13
C ARG A 10 -4.15 -5.68 -15.87
N GLY A 11 -3.53 -4.52 -16.02
CA GLY A 11 -4.05 -3.46 -16.89
C GLY A 11 -3.72 -2.04 -16.48
N ALA A 12 -3.30 -1.80 -15.23
CA ALA A 12 -3.05 -0.44 -14.75
C ALA A 12 -1.71 0.15 -15.22
N HIS A 13 -0.69 -0.69 -15.50
CA HIS A 13 0.68 -0.20 -15.72
C HIS A 13 1.40 -0.73 -16.97
N GLY A 14 0.71 -1.43 -17.88
CA GLY A 14 1.33 -1.94 -19.12
C GLY A 14 2.46 -2.96 -18.92
N VAL A 15 2.72 -3.37 -17.67
CA VAL A 15 3.70 -4.39 -17.29
C VAL A 15 2.97 -5.59 -16.72
N GLU A 16 3.33 -6.79 -17.17
CA GLU A 16 2.87 -8.02 -16.53
C GLU A 16 3.37 -8.04 -15.08
N PRO A 17 2.51 -8.41 -14.11
CA PRO A 17 2.88 -8.43 -12.71
C PRO A 17 4.06 -9.38 -12.48
N LEU A 18 5.09 -8.86 -11.82
CA LEU A 18 6.28 -9.65 -11.49
C LEU A 18 5.88 -10.84 -10.60
N PRO A 19 6.44 -12.04 -10.84
CA PRO A 19 6.13 -13.20 -10.03
C PRO A 19 6.65 -12.98 -8.61
N ILE A 20 5.73 -12.91 -7.65
CA ILE A 20 6.03 -12.86 -6.22
C ILE A 20 5.96 -14.29 -5.67
N ALA A 21 6.93 -14.67 -4.84
CA ALA A 21 6.92 -15.98 -4.19
C ALA A 21 5.64 -16.19 -3.34
N PRO A 22 5.03 -17.39 -3.33
CA PRO A 22 3.81 -17.66 -2.55
C PRO A 22 3.95 -17.37 -1.05
N SER A 23 5.12 -17.61 -0.47
CA SER A 23 5.41 -17.30 0.93
C SER A 23 5.31 -15.80 1.22
N THR A 24 5.85 -14.97 0.32
CA THR A 24 5.75 -13.50 0.40
C THR A 24 4.31 -13.03 0.30
N TYR A 25 3.51 -13.63 -0.59
CA TYR A 25 2.07 -13.34 -0.68
C TYR A 25 1.36 -13.62 0.64
N HIS A 26 1.51 -14.83 1.20
CA HIS A 26 0.86 -15.20 2.45
C HIS A 26 1.33 -14.34 3.64
N ALA A 27 2.61 -13.99 3.69
CA ALA A 27 3.13 -13.07 4.69
C ALA A 27 2.48 -11.68 4.60
N HIS A 28 2.27 -11.17 3.38
CA HIS A 28 1.60 -9.88 3.16
C HIS A 28 0.12 -9.92 3.55
N VAL A 29 -0.60 -10.99 3.19
CA VAL A 29 -1.99 -11.20 3.61
C VAL A 29 -2.11 -11.29 5.13
N ALA A 30 -1.18 -12.00 5.79
CA ALA A 30 -1.17 -12.11 7.25
C ALA A 30 -0.93 -10.76 7.95
N LYS A 31 -0.07 -9.90 7.39
CA LYS A 31 0.17 -8.53 7.89
C LYS A 31 -1.07 -7.64 7.81
N ARG A 32 -1.89 -7.78 6.76
CA ARG A 32 -3.16 -7.02 6.60
C ARG A 32 -4.22 -7.40 7.63
N ARG A 33 -4.29 -8.68 8.02
CA ARG A 33 -5.30 -9.19 8.96
C ARG A 33 -4.89 -9.03 10.42
N ILE A 34 -3.60 -8.99 10.71
CA ILE A 34 -3.08 -8.98 12.09
C ILE A 34 -2.16 -7.77 12.28
N PRO A 35 -2.65 -6.69 12.92
CA PRO A 35 -1.85 -5.49 13.19
C PRO A 35 -0.57 -5.77 13.97
N ALA A 36 -0.56 -6.80 14.82
CA ALA A 36 0.62 -7.24 15.57
C ALA A 36 1.74 -7.84 14.69
N LYS A 37 1.43 -8.29 13.47
CA LYS A 37 2.43 -8.79 12.50
C LYS A 37 3.06 -7.68 11.66
N LEU A 38 2.62 -6.44 11.82
CA LEU A 38 3.23 -5.30 11.17
C LEU A 38 4.61 -5.02 11.78
N SER A 39 5.53 -4.55 10.94
CA SER A 39 6.85 -4.13 11.41
C SER A 39 6.71 -2.98 12.41
N ALA A 40 7.69 -2.79 13.30
CA ALA A 40 7.71 -1.65 14.21
C ALA A 40 7.59 -0.31 13.46
N ARG A 41 8.29 -0.18 12.33
CA ARG A 41 8.21 1.00 11.46
C ARG A 41 6.80 1.23 10.90
N THR A 42 6.16 0.21 10.35
CA THR A 42 4.79 0.34 9.81
C THR A 42 3.77 0.74 10.89
N ARG A 43 3.97 0.29 12.14
CA ARG A 43 3.13 0.71 13.27
C ARG A 43 3.39 2.16 13.67
N GLN A 44 4.65 2.59 13.67
CA GLN A 44 5.03 3.97 13.94
C GLN A 44 4.52 4.92 12.86
N ASP A 45 4.66 4.56 11.58
CA ASP A 45 4.22 5.38 10.44
C ASP A 45 2.68 5.53 10.38
N ALA A 46 1.92 4.60 10.97
CA ALA A 46 0.45 4.66 10.96
C ALA A 46 -0.11 5.88 11.71
N ALA A 47 0.55 6.34 12.77
CA ALA A 47 0.15 7.51 13.55
C ALA A 47 0.36 8.85 12.80
N PRO A 48 1.57 9.20 12.31
CA PRO A 48 1.79 10.44 11.56
C PRO A 48 1.07 10.46 10.20
N THR A 49 0.74 9.30 9.63
CA THR A 49 0.00 9.24 8.34
C THR A 49 -1.40 9.84 8.43
N SER A 50 -2.07 9.77 9.60
CA SER A 50 -3.41 10.36 9.75
C SER A 50 -3.36 11.89 9.76
N GLU A 51 -2.39 12.46 10.47
CA GLU A 51 -2.17 13.91 10.54
C GLU A 51 -1.68 14.48 9.22
N VAL A 52 -0.75 13.78 8.55
CA VAL A 52 -0.31 14.15 7.19
C VAL A 52 -1.48 14.15 6.22
N ARG A 53 -2.39 13.16 6.30
CA ARG A 53 -3.59 13.13 5.46
C ARG A 53 -4.55 14.27 5.79
N ARG A 54 -4.75 14.57 7.07
CA ARG A 54 -5.56 15.72 7.51
C ARG A 54 -5.00 17.03 6.98
N MET A 55 -3.69 17.27 7.14
CA MET A 55 -3.02 18.45 6.60
C MET A 55 -3.07 18.50 5.07
N PHE A 56 -3.03 17.35 4.38
CA PHE A 56 -3.16 17.31 2.94
C PHE A 56 -4.58 17.70 2.47
N GLU A 57 -5.61 17.23 3.17
CA GLU A 57 -7.01 17.61 2.92
C GLU A 57 -7.27 19.09 3.27
N GLU A 58 -6.77 19.56 4.42
CA GLU A 58 -6.88 20.97 4.86
C GLU A 58 -6.12 21.93 3.92
N ASN A 59 -4.95 21.53 3.40
CA ASN A 59 -4.16 22.33 2.46
C ASN A 59 -4.63 22.17 1.01
N PHE A 60 -5.89 21.76 0.76
CA PHE A 60 -6.50 21.61 -0.57
C PHE A 60 -5.64 20.83 -1.58
N GLN A 61 -4.83 19.87 -1.11
CA GLN A 61 -3.93 19.12 -1.97
C GLN A 61 -2.96 20.00 -2.78
N VAL A 62 -2.63 21.21 -2.29
CA VAL A 62 -1.78 22.19 -2.99
C VAL A 62 -0.42 21.57 -3.38
N TYR A 63 0.12 20.71 -2.53
CA TYR A 63 1.37 19.98 -2.77
C TYR A 63 1.25 18.74 -3.68
N GLY A 64 0.02 18.33 -4.01
CA GLY A 64 -0.27 17.24 -4.95
C GLY A 64 -0.50 17.71 -6.39
N LEU A 65 -0.56 19.03 -6.63
CA LEU A 65 -0.65 19.56 -7.98
C LEU A 65 0.58 19.13 -8.79
N ARG A 66 0.30 18.54 -9.96
CA ARG A 66 1.29 18.18 -10.95
C ARG A 66 2.09 19.45 -11.29
N LYS A 67 3.38 19.48 -10.94
CA LYS A 67 4.26 20.48 -11.52
C LYS A 67 4.34 20.21 -13.02
N VAL A 68 3.87 21.16 -13.81
CA VAL A 68 3.96 21.17 -15.28
C VAL A 68 5.32 21.71 -15.69
#